data_AF-A0A7X0JMZ9-F1
#
_entry.id   AF-A0A7X0JMZ9-F1
#
_cell.length_a   1.000
_cell.length_b   1.000
_cell.length_c   1.000
_cell.angle_alpha   90.00
_cell.angle_beta   90.00
_cell.angle_gamma   90.00
#
_symmetry.space_group_name_H-M   'P 1'
#
loop_
_entity.id
_entity.type
_entity.pdbx_description
1 polymer ?
#
loop_
_entity_poly.entity_id
_entity_poly.type
_entity_poly.pdbx_seq_one_letter_code
_entity_poly.pdbx_strand_id
1 'polypeptide(L)'
;MKDTSDIGKVTEKGEAHWIEWVTAIVSTLIVAGVLGWVGWRAVSEEKVPPAFRIEITERMPVEGGYRIRFDVSNSANRTAAAVVVRGEVMDGDAAIEQADVTFDYVPAQSKASGAILFAREPRQDQIRLRTISFTDP
;
A
#
# COMPACT_ATOMS: atom_id res chain seq x y z
N MET A 1 -25.82 -22.72 76.25
CA MET A 1 -26.40 -21.75 75.30
C MET A 1 -25.73 -21.93 73.95
N LYS A 2 -26.52 -21.81 72.88
CA LYS A 2 -26.15 -21.81 71.47
C LYS A 2 -24.89 -20.98 71.16
N ASP A 3 -24.08 -21.42 70.20
CA ASP A 3 -24.14 -20.76 68.90
C ASP A 3 -23.66 -21.62 67.73
N THR A 4 -24.58 -21.72 66.79
CA THR A 4 -24.47 -22.25 65.43
C THR A 4 -23.79 -21.21 64.56
N SER A 5 -22.90 -21.63 63.65
CA SER A 5 -22.63 -20.88 62.43
C SER A 5 -22.21 -21.86 61.34
N ASP A 6 -23.20 -22.58 60.81
CA ASP A 6 -23.09 -23.20 59.48
C ASP A 6 -22.91 -22.08 58.46
N ILE A 7 -21.68 -21.93 57.98
CA ILE A 7 -21.33 -21.11 56.82
C ILE A 7 -21.88 -21.82 55.58
N GLY A 8 -23.13 -21.50 55.25
CA GLY A 8 -23.80 -21.97 54.03
C GLY A 8 -22.96 -21.62 52.80
N LYS A 9 -22.52 -22.66 52.07
CA LYS A 9 -21.98 -22.49 50.73
C LYS A 9 -23.10 -22.01 49.83
N VAL A 10 -23.12 -20.71 49.51
CA VAL A 10 -23.95 -20.18 48.42
C VAL A 10 -23.39 -20.74 47.12
N THR A 11 -23.99 -21.86 46.68
CA THR A 11 -23.81 -22.35 45.32
C THR A 11 -24.97 -21.80 44.52
N GLU A 12 -24.79 -20.64 43.89
CA GLU A 12 -25.71 -20.20 42.84
C GLU A 12 -25.60 -21.21 41.69
N LYS A 13 -26.61 -22.07 41.59
CA LYS A 13 -26.74 -23.04 40.49
C LYS A 13 -27.16 -22.25 39.27
N GLY A 14 -26.20 -22.00 38.39
CA GLY A 14 -26.35 -21.25 37.16
C GLY A 14 -27.42 -21.81 36.23
N GLU A 15 -28.47 -21.02 36.01
CA GLU A 15 -29.07 -20.96 34.69
C GLU A 15 -28.28 -19.90 33.93
N ALA A 16 -27.35 -20.34 33.07
CA ALA A 16 -26.87 -19.48 32.00
C ALA A 16 -28.11 -19.06 31.21
N HIS A 17 -28.58 -17.83 31.46
CA HIS A 17 -29.82 -17.28 30.92
C HIS A 17 -29.79 -17.51 29.41
N TRP A 18 -30.81 -18.10 28.80
CA TRP A 18 -30.87 -18.49 27.37
C TRP A 18 -30.33 -17.42 26.41
N ILE A 19 -30.42 -16.14 26.79
CA ILE A 19 -29.86 -14.99 26.08
C ILE A 19 -28.33 -15.03 25.97
N GLU A 20 -27.62 -15.56 26.96
CA GLU A 20 -26.18 -15.75 26.99
C GLU A 20 -25.77 -16.76 25.91
N TRP A 21 -26.47 -17.88 25.82
CA TRP A 21 -26.24 -18.88 24.78
C TRP A 21 -26.58 -18.35 23.38
N VAL A 22 -27.68 -17.61 23.23
CA VAL A 22 -28.02 -16.95 21.96
C VAL A 22 -26.94 -15.95 21.58
N THR A 23 -26.50 -15.12 22.53
CA THR A 23 -25.45 -14.11 22.30
C THR A 23 -24.13 -14.78 21.95
N ALA A 24 -23.77 -15.88 22.61
CA ALA A 24 -22.57 -16.66 22.34
C ALA A 24 -22.60 -17.26 20.93
N ILE A 25 -23.73 -17.87 20.52
CA ILE A 25 -23.89 -18.44 19.17
C ILE A 25 -23.83 -17.33 18.12
N VAL A 26 -24.59 -16.25 18.30
CA VAL A 26 -24.61 -15.13 17.34
C VAL A 26 -23.22 -14.51 17.19
N SER A 27 -22.53 -14.25 18.30
CA SER A 27 -21.17 -13.70 18.28
C SER A 27 -20.20 -14.65 17.60
N THR A 28 -20.28 -15.96 17.88
CA THR A 28 -19.45 -16.99 17.25
C THR A 28 -19.68 -17.06 15.74
N LEU A 29 -20.94 -17.01 15.30
CA LEU A 29 -21.28 -17.02 13.87
C LEU A 29 -20.77 -15.76 13.15
N ILE A 30 -20.88 -14.58 13.77
CA ILE A 30 -20.34 -13.34 13.21
C ILE A 30 -18.82 -13.45 13.06
N VAL A 31 -18.12 -13.87 14.12
CA VAL A 31 -16.66 -14.03 14.09
C VAL A 31 -16.25 -15.07 13.04
N ALA A 32 -16.90 -16.23 13.01
CA ALA A 32 -16.63 -17.27 12.01
C ALA A 32 -16.91 -16.77 10.58
N GLY A 33 -17.97 -15.98 10.38
CA GLY A 33 -18.31 -15.37 9.11
C GLY A 33 -17.23 -14.38 8.64
N VAL A 34 -16.77 -13.50 9.52
CA VAL A 34 -15.68 -12.55 9.21
C VAL A 34 -14.38 -13.30 8.89
N LEU A 35 -14.01 -14.28 9.72
CA LEU A 35 -12.81 -15.09 9.48
C LEU A 35 -12.88 -15.87 8.16
N GLY A 36 -14.03 -16.49 7.86
CA GLY A 36 -14.26 -17.20 6.60
C GLY A 36 -14.18 -16.27 5.39
N TRP A 37 -14.76 -15.08 5.48
CA TRP A 37 -14.71 -14.08 4.43
C TRP A 37 -13.28 -13.55 4.18
N VAL A 38 -12.54 -13.23 5.25
CA VAL A 38 -11.13 -12.81 5.16
C VAL A 38 -10.26 -13.92 4.57
N GLY A 39 -10.46 -15.17 5.03
CA GLY A 39 -9.75 -16.33 4.50
C GLY A 39 -10.01 -16.56 3.02
N TRP A 40 -11.27 -16.46 2.59
CA TRP A 40 -11.64 -16.59 1.18
C TRP A 40 -11.01 -15.50 0.31
N ARG A 41 -11.02 -14.24 0.77
CA ARG A 41 -10.37 -13.12 0.09
C ARG A 41 -8.85 -13.35 -0.04
N ALA A 42 -8.21 -13.80 1.02
CA ALA A 42 -6.77 -14.04 1.04
C ALA A 42 -6.30 -15.09 0.02
N VAL A 43 -7.14 -16.10 -0.27
CA VAL A 43 -6.78 -17.17 -1.24
C VAL A 43 -7.27 -16.90 -2.66
N SER A 44 -8.29 -16.06 -2.83
CA SER A 44 -8.94 -15.83 -4.15
C SER A 44 -8.40 -14.61 -4.90
N GLU A 45 -7.53 -13.81 -4.27
CA GLU A 45 -7.01 -12.59 -4.87
C GLU A 45 -5.86 -12.88 -5.84
N GLU A 46 -6.10 -12.69 -7.14
CA GLU A 46 -5.09 -12.85 -8.18
C GLU A 46 -4.05 -11.73 -8.10
N LYS A 47 -2.76 -12.10 -8.12
CA LYS A 47 -1.66 -11.14 -8.10
C LYS A 47 -1.41 -10.58 -9.51
N VAL A 48 -1.90 -9.37 -9.78
CA VAL A 48 -1.69 -8.65 -11.04
C VAL A 48 -0.26 -8.07 -11.08
N PRO A 49 0.46 -8.14 -12.23
CA PRO A 49 1.77 -7.51 -12.38
C PRO A 49 1.71 -5.99 -12.12
N PRO A 50 2.81 -5.37 -11.63
CA PRO A 50 2.87 -3.93 -11.40
C PRO A 50 2.49 -3.10 -12.63
N ALA A 51 1.67 -2.06 -12.42
CA ALA A 51 1.18 -1.17 -13.46
C ALA A 51 1.48 0.29 -13.11
N PHE A 52 2.47 0.88 -13.78
CA PHE A 52 2.99 2.19 -13.40
C PHE A 52 2.38 3.36 -14.17
N ARG A 53 2.15 4.47 -13.47
CA ARG A 53 1.85 5.77 -14.07
C ARG A 53 2.69 6.85 -13.39
N ILE A 54 3.25 7.74 -14.20
CA ILE A 54 4.10 8.85 -13.74
C ILE A 54 3.36 10.17 -13.91
N GLU A 55 3.42 11.01 -12.89
CA GLU A 55 2.87 12.36 -12.89
C GLU A 55 3.93 13.36 -12.43
N ILE A 56 4.23 14.36 -13.27
CA ILE A 56 5.16 15.44 -12.91
C ILE A 56 4.44 16.41 -11.99
N THR A 57 4.93 16.55 -10.76
CA THR A 57 4.33 17.38 -9.70
C THR A 57 4.96 18.76 -9.61
N GLU A 58 6.24 18.91 -9.96
CA GLU A 58 6.91 20.20 -9.93
C GLU A 58 8.09 20.29 -10.90
N ARG A 59 8.32 21.50 -11.42
CA ARG A 59 9.50 21.84 -12.24
C ARG A 59 10.07 23.15 -11.68
N MET A 60 11.33 23.13 -11.29
CA MET A 60 11.97 24.33 -10.75
C MET A 60 13.45 24.41 -11.12
N PRO A 61 13.99 25.62 -11.33
CA PRO A 61 15.42 25.82 -11.36
C PRO A 61 16.02 25.53 -9.97
N VAL A 62 17.23 24.97 -9.95
CA VAL A 62 18.05 24.73 -8.76
C VAL A 62 19.48 25.15 -9.05
N GLU A 63 20.33 25.22 -8.02
CA GLU A 63 21.76 25.45 -8.24
C GLU A 63 22.33 24.35 -9.15
N GLY A 64 22.91 24.74 -10.28
CA GLY A 64 23.52 23.83 -11.25
C GLY A 64 22.55 23.14 -12.22
N GLY A 65 21.27 23.51 -12.27
CA GLY A 65 20.34 22.97 -13.27
C GLY A 65 18.86 23.11 -12.93
N TYR A 66 18.10 22.07 -13.25
CA TYR A 66 16.63 22.02 -13.15
C TYR A 66 16.21 20.73 -12.48
N ARG A 67 15.30 20.83 -11.52
CA ARG A 67 14.73 19.71 -10.78
C ARG A 67 13.31 19.44 -11.24
N ILE A 68 13.06 18.22 -11.68
CA ILE A 68 11.74 17.72 -12.07
C ILE A 68 11.29 16.71 -11.03
N ARG A 69 10.33 17.09 -10.18
CA ARG A 69 9.72 16.22 -9.18
C ARG A 69 8.51 15.51 -9.78
N PHE A 70 8.35 14.24 -9.46
CA PHE A 70 7.26 13.42 -9.97
C PHE A 70 6.85 12.32 -9.00
N ASP A 71 5.63 11.84 -9.17
CA ASP A 71 5.10 10.68 -8.48
C ASP A 71 5.03 9.50 -9.45
N VAL A 72 5.44 8.32 -8.97
CA VAL A 72 5.24 7.03 -9.63
C VAL A 72 4.17 6.29 -8.84
N SER A 73 3.03 6.03 -9.47
CA SER A 73 1.94 5.25 -8.89
C SER A 73 1.94 3.83 -9.45
N ASN A 74 1.60 2.86 -8.61
CA ASN A 74 1.39 1.47 -8.98
C ASN A 74 -0.07 1.09 -8.68
N SER A 75 -0.89 0.93 -9.72
CA SER A 75 -2.31 0.60 -9.54
C SER A 75 -2.58 -0.88 -9.33
N ALA A 76 -1.55 -1.74 -9.44
CA ALA A 76 -1.69 -3.18 -9.23
C ALA A 76 -1.66 -3.54 -7.75
N ASN A 77 -2.10 -4.76 -7.42
CA ASN A 77 -2.08 -5.30 -6.06
C ASN A 77 -0.77 -6.01 -5.69
N ARG A 78 0.30 -5.83 -6.49
CA ARG A 78 1.65 -6.36 -6.23
C ARG A 78 2.65 -5.21 -6.11
N THR A 79 3.42 -5.20 -5.03
CA THR A 79 4.56 -4.29 -4.85
C THR A 79 5.64 -4.58 -5.89
N ALA A 80 6.30 -3.54 -6.37
CA ALA A 80 7.49 -3.65 -7.22
C ALA A 80 8.72 -3.16 -6.46
N ALA A 81 9.86 -3.81 -6.68
CA ALA A 81 11.16 -3.44 -6.13
C ALA A 81 12.11 -2.92 -7.21
N ALA A 82 13.10 -2.12 -6.82
CA ALA A 82 14.13 -1.58 -7.72
C ALA A 82 13.55 -0.98 -9.01
N VAL A 83 12.51 -0.15 -8.87
CA VAL A 83 11.81 0.46 -10.00
C VAL A 83 12.67 1.58 -10.56
N VAL A 84 13.12 1.42 -11.80
CA VAL A 84 13.95 2.43 -12.48
C VAL A 84 13.07 3.30 -13.35
N VAL A 85 13.05 4.60 -13.04
CA VAL A 85 12.44 5.61 -13.88
C VAL A 85 13.52 6.36 -14.63
N ARG A 86 13.36 6.41 -15.95
CA ARG A 86 14.18 7.20 -16.85
C ARG A 86 13.49 8.50 -17.19
N GLY A 87 14.21 9.59 -17.03
CA GLY A 87 13.85 10.89 -17.57
C GLY A 87 14.77 11.27 -18.72
N GLU A 88 14.16 11.65 -19.84
CA GLU A 88 14.84 12.07 -21.06
C GLU A 88 14.37 13.50 -21.40
N VAL A 89 15.33 14.38 -21.72
CA VAL A 89 15.07 15.66 -22.39
C VAL A 89 15.27 15.44 -23.88
N MET A 90 14.22 15.66 -24.65
CA MET A 90 14.15 15.38 -26.08
C MET A 90 14.36 16.65 -26.91
N ASP A 91 15.09 16.51 -28.01
CA ASP A 91 15.12 17.46 -29.12
C ASP A 91 14.70 16.72 -30.40
N GLY A 92 13.44 16.91 -30.79
CA GLY A 92 12.78 16.02 -31.75
C GLY A 92 12.72 14.58 -31.22
N ASP A 93 13.29 13.64 -31.99
CA ASP A 93 13.35 12.22 -31.63
C ASP A 93 14.64 11.84 -30.87
N ALA A 94 15.58 12.77 -30.70
CA ALA A 94 16.85 12.52 -30.02
C ALA A 94 16.77 12.88 -28.55
N ALA A 95 17.15 11.96 -27.66
CA ALA A 95 17.39 12.28 -26.25
C ALA A 95 18.72 13.04 -26.15
N ILE A 96 18.65 14.35 -25.88
CA ILE A 96 19.84 15.18 -25.70
C ILE A 96 20.40 15.08 -24.29
N GLU A 97 19.57 14.70 -23.33
CA GLU A 97 19.94 14.50 -21.94
C GLU A 97 19.12 13.37 -21.32
N GLN A 98 19.73 12.59 -20.43
CA GLN A 98 19.08 11.45 -19.78
C GLN A 98 19.59 11.33 -18.34
N ALA A 99 18.67 11.03 -17.42
CA ALA A 99 19.02 10.58 -16.08
C ALA A 99 18.04 9.50 -15.61
N ASP A 100 18.52 8.63 -14.72
CA ASP A 100 17.74 7.56 -14.13
C ASP A 100 17.65 7.76 -12.63
N VAL A 101 16.50 7.41 -12.05
CA VAL A 101 16.32 7.29 -10.61
C VAL A 101 15.74 5.92 -10.28
N THR A 102 16.25 5.33 -9.20
CA THR A 102 15.75 4.04 -8.71
C THR A 102 14.93 4.27 -7.45
N PHE A 103 13.74 3.69 -7.42
CA PHE A 103 12.93 3.57 -6.22
C PHE A 103 13.10 2.17 -5.66
N ASP A 104 13.48 2.08 -4.38
CA ASP A 104 13.63 0.79 -3.71
C ASP A 104 12.34 -0.01 -3.80
N TYR A 105 11.21 0.65 -3.56
CA TYR A 105 9.88 0.07 -3.68
C TYR A 105 8.85 1.06 -4.20
N VAL A 106 7.90 0.54 -4.99
CA VAL A 106 6.63 1.20 -5.29
C VAL A 106 5.50 0.26 -4.84
N PRO A 107 4.88 0.51 -3.67
CA PRO A 107 3.92 -0.42 -3.08
C PRO A 107 2.67 -0.62 -3.94
N ALA A 108 2.03 -1.77 -3.77
CA ALA A 108 0.72 -2.06 -4.34
C ALA A 108 -0.29 -0.95 -4.02
N GLN A 109 -1.05 -0.53 -5.03
CA GLN A 109 -2.12 0.47 -4.92
C GLN A 109 -1.68 1.80 -4.26
N SER A 110 -0.41 2.16 -4.45
CA SER A 110 0.21 3.31 -3.79
C SER A 110 1.11 4.08 -4.75
N LYS A 111 1.80 5.11 -4.24
CA LYS A 111 2.75 5.92 -4.98
C LYS A 111 4.04 6.18 -4.21
N ALA A 112 5.11 6.44 -4.95
CA ALA A 112 6.39 6.91 -4.45
C ALA A 112 6.78 8.21 -5.18
N SER A 113 7.39 9.15 -4.47
CA SER A 113 7.78 10.45 -5.02
C SER A 113 9.29 10.52 -5.19
N GLY A 114 9.75 11.06 -6.32
CA GLY A 114 11.17 11.19 -6.63
C GLY A 114 11.45 12.42 -7.49
N ALA A 115 12.72 12.63 -7.81
CA ALA A 115 13.14 13.73 -8.65
C ALA A 115 14.28 13.32 -9.58
N ILE A 116 14.29 13.91 -10.76
CA ILE A 116 15.44 13.89 -11.68
C ILE A 116 15.97 15.31 -11.81
N LEU A 117 17.29 15.44 -11.86
CA LEU A 117 17.98 16.70 -12.11
C LEU A 117 18.53 16.69 -13.54
N PHE A 118 18.31 17.79 -14.26
CA PHE A 118 18.84 18.05 -15.58
C PHE A 118 19.73 19.30 -15.53
N ALA A 119 20.82 19.32 -16.29
CA ALA A 119 21.68 20.49 -16.47
C ALA A 119 21.01 21.55 -17.35
N ARG A 120 20.24 21.14 -18.36
CA ARG A 120 19.51 22.05 -19.26
C ARG A 120 18.08 22.28 -18.81
N GLU A 121 17.56 23.48 -19.09
CA GLU A 121 16.14 23.80 -18.90
C GLU A 121 15.30 22.96 -19.87
N PRO A 122 14.47 22.04 -19.38
CA PRO A 122 13.61 21.27 -20.26
C PRO A 122 12.30 22.03 -20.48
N ARG A 123 11.91 22.24 -21.75
CA ARG A 123 10.54 22.66 -22.05
C ARG A 123 9.56 21.53 -21.75
N GLN A 124 8.31 21.87 -21.49
CA GLN A 124 7.29 20.90 -21.06
C GLN A 124 7.08 19.77 -22.08
N ASP A 125 7.11 20.08 -23.37
CA ASP A 125 6.96 19.14 -24.50
C ASP A 125 8.20 18.28 -24.74
N GLN A 126 9.34 18.59 -24.10
CA GLN A 126 10.60 17.89 -24.27
C GLN A 126 10.85 16.82 -23.20
N ILE A 127 10.09 16.81 -22.10
CA ILE A 127 10.32 15.86 -21.01
C ILE A 127 9.58 14.56 -21.29
N ARG A 128 10.30 13.45 -21.35
CA ARG A 128 9.74 12.10 -21.35
C ARG A 128 10.16 11.37 -20.08
N LEU A 129 9.19 10.99 -19.25
CA LEU A 129 9.40 10.11 -18.10
C LEU A 129 8.76 8.75 -18.38
N ARG A 130 9.50 7.67 -18.11
CA ARG A 130 8.99 6.30 -18.24
C ARG A 130 9.66 5.36 -17.25
N THR A 131 8.91 4.41 -16.72
CA THR A 131 9.47 3.26 -16.01
C THR A 131 10.09 2.31 -17.03
N ILE A 132 11.36 1.94 -16.84
CA ILE A 132 12.11 1.09 -17.79
C ILE A 132 12.39 -0.31 -17.25
N SER A 133 12.41 -0.48 -15.92
CA SER A 133 12.60 -1.79 -15.28
C SER A 133 12.03 -1.80 -13.87
N PHE A 134 11.75 -3.00 -13.38
CA PHE A 134 11.45 -3.31 -11.99
C PHE A 134 11.82 -4.78 -11.72
N THR A 135 11.83 -5.16 -10.46
CA THR A 135 11.99 -6.54 -10.00
C THR A 135 10.82 -6.94 -9.10
N ASP A 136 10.54 -8.24 -9.01
CA ASP A 136 9.65 -8.74 -7.97
C ASP A 136 10.31 -8.54 -6.59
N PRO A 137 9.55 -8.17 -5.55
CA PRO A 137 10.06 -7.91 -4.21
C PRO A 137 10.44 -9.16 -3.43
#